data_AF-T1I4D5-F1
#
_entry.id   AF-T1I4D5-F1
#
_cell.length_a   1.000
_cell.length_b   1.000
_cell.length_c   1.000
_cell.angle_alpha   90.00
_cell.angle_beta   90.00
_cell.angle_gamma   90.00
#
_symmetry.space_group_name_H-M   'P 1'
#
loop_
_entity.id
_entity.type
_entity.pdbx_description
1 polymer ?
#
loop_
_entity_poly.entity_id
_entity_poly.type
_entity_poly.pdbx_seq_one_letter_code
_entity_poly.pdbx_strand_id
1 'polypeptide(L)'
;MSKYMCSRFFIDFPDIGQQRIKLEGYLWNHFVGGPDDELLKYQYLMILHSVVEESTVCLMGHERRQTLCLIEELACTVLCNEQNRYSMQHAAPIPTPPIIFAGGYYYAPILSAQPCTCTSYMTCTS
;
A
#
# COMPACT_ATOMS: atom_id res chain seq x y z
N MET A 1 -20.28 3.26 -23.23
CA MET A 1 -20.10 1.82 -23.53
C MET A 1 -19.40 1.03 -22.40
N SER A 2 -19.28 1.56 -21.17
CA SER A 2 -18.50 0.90 -20.08
C SER A 2 -19.35 0.05 -19.12
N LYS A 3 -20.66 0.30 -19.04
CA LYS A 3 -21.56 -0.28 -18.02
C LYS A 3 -21.81 -1.80 -18.11
N TYR A 4 -21.45 -2.47 -19.21
CA TYR A 4 -21.68 -3.92 -19.38
C TYR A 4 -20.49 -4.81 -18.99
N MET A 5 -19.27 -4.26 -18.83
CA MET A 5 -18.09 -5.08 -18.53
C MET A 5 -17.84 -5.27 -17.03
N CYS A 6 -18.01 -4.22 -16.23
CA CYS A 6 -17.90 -4.35 -14.77
C CYS A 6 -18.95 -5.28 -14.18
N SER A 7 -20.06 -5.48 -14.89
CA SER A 7 -21.07 -6.47 -14.51
C SER A 7 -20.55 -7.89 -14.44
N ARG A 8 -19.84 -8.31 -15.48
CA ARG A 8 -19.47 -9.72 -15.63
C ARG A 8 -18.42 -10.14 -14.62
N PHE A 9 -17.41 -9.31 -14.36
CA PHE A 9 -16.34 -9.65 -13.41
C PHE A 9 -16.87 -9.92 -12.00
N PHE A 10 -17.75 -9.07 -11.46
CA PHE A 10 -18.29 -9.27 -10.11
C PHE A 10 -19.40 -10.34 -10.06
N ILE A 11 -20.12 -10.57 -11.17
CA ILE A 11 -21.08 -11.68 -11.28
C ILE A 11 -20.36 -13.03 -11.36
N ASP A 12 -19.24 -13.09 -12.08
CA ASP A 12 -18.47 -14.32 -12.26
C ASP A 12 -17.67 -14.69 -10.99
N PHE A 13 -17.37 -13.70 -10.12
CA PHE A 13 -16.67 -13.86 -8.84
C PHE A 13 -17.44 -13.19 -7.68
N PRO A 14 -18.55 -13.78 -7.18
CA PRO A 14 -19.35 -13.18 -6.11
C PRO A 14 -18.64 -13.21 -4.73
N ASP A 15 -17.66 -14.09 -4.55
CA ASP A 15 -16.88 -14.21 -3.31
C ASP A 15 -15.79 -13.13 -3.20
N ILE A 16 -15.76 -12.43 -2.07
CA ILE A 16 -14.81 -11.33 -1.84
C ILE A 16 -13.35 -11.80 -1.76
N GLY A 17 -13.12 -13.03 -1.27
CA GLY A 17 -11.78 -13.62 -1.24
C GLY A 17 -11.25 -13.92 -2.64
N GLN A 18 -12.10 -14.45 -3.52
CA GLN A 18 -11.76 -14.66 -4.93
C GLN A 18 -11.52 -13.34 -5.67
N GLN A 19 -12.33 -12.31 -5.42
CA GLN A 19 -12.12 -10.97 -5.98
C GLN A 19 -10.74 -10.43 -5.60
N ARG A 20 -10.37 -10.53 -4.31
CA ARG A 20 -9.04 -10.12 -3.82
C ARG A 20 -7.92 -10.85 -4.57
N ILE A 21 -7.95 -12.18 -4.59
CA ILE A 21 -6.89 -13.00 -5.22
C ILE A 21 -6.73 -12.64 -6.71
N LYS A 22 -7.86 -12.47 -7.42
CA LYS A 22 -7.83 -12.11 -8.85
C LYS A 22 -7.27 -10.72 -9.07
N LEU A 23 -7.67 -9.75 -8.25
CA LEU A 23 -7.23 -8.36 -8.38
C LEU A 23 -5.75 -8.22 -8.01
N GLU A 24 -5.30 -8.82 -6.91
CA GLU A 24 -3.89 -8.86 -6.52
C GLU A 24 -3.04 -9.54 -7.60
N GLY A 25 -3.49 -10.68 -8.12
CA GLY A 25 -2.81 -11.37 -9.21
C GLY A 25 -2.76 -10.54 -10.49
N TYR A 26 -3.81 -9.80 -10.83
CA TYR A 26 -3.81 -8.88 -11.97
C TYR A 26 -2.79 -7.77 -11.78
N LEU A 27 -2.78 -7.12 -10.60
CA LEU A 27 -1.82 -6.06 -10.28
C LEU A 27 -0.38 -6.55 -10.35
N TRP A 28 -0.12 -7.76 -9.83
CA TRP A 28 1.20 -8.37 -9.84
C TRP A 28 1.70 -8.69 -11.26
N ASN A 29 0.83 -9.19 -12.15
CA ASN A 29 1.23 -9.59 -13.48
C ASN A 29 1.31 -8.41 -14.48
N HIS A 30 0.53 -7.35 -14.27
CA HIS A 30 0.44 -6.23 -15.21
C HIS A 30 1.30 -5.02 -14.87
N PHE A 31 1.70 -4.86 -13.59
CA PHE A 31 2.45 -3.68 -13.14
C PHE A 31 3.77 -4.11 -12.47
N VAL A 32 4.65 -4.70 -13.27
CA VAL A 32 5.99 -5.17 -12.87
C VAL A 32 7.09 -4.63 -13.79
N GLY A 33 8.08 -3.96 -13.20
CA GLY A 33 9.36 -3.62 -13.81
C GLY A 33 9.62 -2.13 -14.10
N GLY A 34 8.75 -1.21 -13.68
CA GLY A 34 8.88 0.23 -13.89
C GLY A 34 9.11 1.04 -12.60
N PRO A 35 9.71 2.23 -12.70
CA PRO A 35 9.90 3.14 -11.55
C PRO A 35 8.58 3.67 -10.97
N ASP A 36 7.52 3.70 -11.79
CA ASP A 36 6.21 4.25 -11.43
C ASP A 36 5.14 3.16 -11.21
N ASP A 37 5.55 1.90 -11.05
CA ASP A 37 4.62 0.74 -11.00
C ASP A 37 3.55 0.90 -9.92
N GLU A 38 3.94 1.33 -8.72
CA GLU A 38 3.01 1.48 -7.60
C GLU A 38 2.06 2.67 -7.81
N LEU A 39 2.50 3.75 -8.45
CA LEU A 39 1.62 4.86 -8.84
C LEU A 39 0.57 4.40 -9.87
N LEU A 40 0.99 3.61 -10.85
CA LEU A 40 0.10 3.05 -11.87
C LEU A 40 -0.91 2.06 -11.27
N LYS A 41 -0.49 1.21 -10.32
CA LYS A 41 -1.40 0.33 -9.56
C LYS A 41 -2.46 1.14 -8.83
N TYR A 42 -2.04 2.20 -8.12
CA TYR A 42 -2.97 3.08 -7.40
C TYR A 42 -3.96 3.77 -8.36
N GLN A 43 -3.46 4.35 -9.45
CA GLN A 43 -4.32 5.01 -10.44
C GLN A 43 -5.33 4.05 -11.06
N TYR A 44 -4.90 2.83 -11.40
CA TYR A 44 -5.78 1.77 -11.88
C TYR A 44 -6.87 1.42 -10.87
N LEU A 45 -6.51 1.25 -9.58
CA LEU A 45 -7.47 0.97 -8.52
C LEU A 45 -8.49 2.09 -8.33
N MET A 46 -8.08 3.36 -8.46
CA MET A 46 -8.99 4.51 -8.39
C MET A 46 -9.95 4.56 -9.58
N ILE A 47 -9.47 4.28 -10.80
CA ILE A 47 -10.34 4.17 -11.97
C ILE A 47 -11.33 3.01 -11.77
N LEU A 48 -10.84 1.85 -11.31
CA LEU A 48 -11.68 0.70 -11.04
C LEU A 48 -12.76 1.03 -9.99
N HIS A 49 -12.39 1.72 -8.91
CA HIS A 49 -13.33 2.17 -7.87
C HIS A 49 -14.46 3.02 -8.46
N SER A 50 -14.15 4.08 -9.22
CA SER A 50 -15.15 4.93 -9.87
C SER A 50 -16.10 4.12 -10.76
N VAL A 51 -15.55 3.18 -11.54
CA VAL A 51 -16.39 2.37 -12.42
C VAL A 51 -17.31 1.43 -11.64
N VAL A 52 -16.86 0.85 -10.51
CA VAL A 52 -17.69 0.02 -9.63
C VAL A 52 -18.78 0.85 -8.95
N GLU A 53 -18.45 2.06 -8.50
CA GLU A 53 -19.38 2.97 -7.85
C GLU A 53 -20.54 3.36 -8.79
N GLU A 54 -20.22 3.71 -10.04
CA GLU A 54 -21.17 4.09 -11.09
C GLU A 54 -21.92 2.90 -11.72
N SER A 55 -21.45 1.67 -11.47
CA SER A 55 -22.06 0.45 -12.00
C SER A 55 -23.28 0.04 -11.18
N THR A 56 -24.44 0.51 -11.61
CA THR A 56 -25.76 0.23 -11.01
C THR A 56 -26.37 -1.13 -11.37
N VAL A 57 -25.68 -1.98 -12.16
CA VAL A 57 -26.32 -3.08 -12.92
C VAL A 57 -25.97 -4.49 -12.38
N CYS A 58 -25.11 -4.62 -11.37
CA CYS A 58 -24.31 -5.85 -11.24
C CYS A 58 -24.30 -6.50 -9.85
N LEU A 59 -24.65 -5.74 -8.82
CA LEU A 59 -24.41 -6.11 -7.42
C LEU A 59 -25.55 -5.55 -6.57
N MET A 60 -26.05 -6.32 -5.61
CA MET A 60 -26.86 -5.75 -4.55
C MET A 60 -26.00 -4.74 -3.76
N GLY A 61 -26.62 -3.74 -3.15
CA GLY A 61 -25.89 -2.63 -2.53
C GLY A 61 -24.85 -3.06 -1.48
N HIS A 62 -25.00 -4.23 -0.85
CA HIS A 62 -24.03 -4.80 0.09
C HIS A 62 -22.75 -5.28 -0.61
N GLU A 63 -22.89 -6.10 -1.65
CA GLU A 63 -21.76 -6.67 -2.40
C GLU A 63 -20.95 -5.55 -3.06
N ARG A 64 -21.64 -4.53 -3.59
CA ARG A 64 -20.99 -3.33 -4.13
C ARG A 64 -20.14 -2.62 -3.08
N ARG A 65 -20.64 -2.43 -1.86
CA ARG A 65 -19.86 -1.81 -0.78
C ARG A 65 -18.65 -2.65 -0.39
N GLN A 66 -18.81 -3.98 -0.32
CA GLN A 66 -17.69 -4.87 0.00
C GLN A 66 -16.58 -4.77 -1.04
N THR A 67 -16.92 -4.77 -2.34
CA THR A 67 -15.96 -4.59 -3.43
C THR A 67 -15.28 -3.22 -3.38
N LEU A 68 -16.03 -2.13 -3.14
CA LEU A 68 -15.44 -0.79 -3.03
C LEU A 68 -14.44 -0.72 -1.86
N CYS A 69 -14.81 -1.23 -0.69
CA CYS A 69 -13.90 -1.29 0.47
C CYS A 69 -12.65 -2.13 0.19
N LEU A 70 -12.77 -3.25 -0.53
CA LEU A 70 -11.62 -4.05 -0.93
C LEU A 70 -10.68 -3.26 -1.85
N ILE A 71 -11.22 -2.54 -2.83
CA ILE A 71 -10.42 -1.74 -3.76
C ILE A 71 -9.70 -0.61 -3.00
N GLU A 72 -10.40 0.07 -2.08
CA GLU A 72 -9.81 1.08 -1.20
C GLU A 72 -8.66 0.52 -0.35
N GLU A 73 -8.86 -0.65 0.27
CA GLU A 73 -7.84 -1.32 1.10
C GLU A 73 -6.56 -1.63 0.29
N LEU A 74 -6.72 -2.15 -0.93
CA LEU A 74 -5.60 -2.41 -1.82
C LEU A 74 -4.89 -1.11 -2.25
N ALA A 75 -5.66 -0.06 -2.53
CA ALA A 75 -5.10 1.24 -2.91
C ALA A 75 -4.30 1.87 -1.76
N CYS A 76 -4.83 1.81 -0.53
CA CYS A 76 -4.10 2.23 0.67
C CYS A 76 -2.82 1.43 0.88
N THR A 77 -2.88 0.11 0.68
CA THR A 77 -1.70 -0.77 0.82
C THR A 77 -0.58 -0.35 -0.14
N VAL A 78 -0.91 -0.07 -1.40
CA VAL A 78 0.04 0.40 -2.42
C VAL A 78 0.66 1.75 -2.00
N LEU A 79 -0.15 2.71 -1.52
CA LEU A 79 0.35 4.00 -1.05
C LEU A 79 1.28 3.88 0.16
N CYS A 80 0.89 3.07 1.16
CA CYS A 80 1.73 2.83 2.34
C CYS A 80 3.05 2.16 1.97
N ASN A 81 3.02 1.22 1.02
CA ASN A 81 4.22 0.56 0.54
C ASN A 81 5.18 1.56 -0.13
N GLU A 82 4.68 2.42 -1.01
CA GLU A 82 5.47 3.48 -1.63
C GLU A 82 6.08 4.42 -0.59
N GLN A 83 5.28 4.93 0.33
CA GLN A 83 5.76 5.81 1.39
C GLN A 83 6.85 5.13 2.24
N ASN A 84 6.68 3.85 2.56
CA ASN A 84 7.68 3.07 3.28
C ASN A 84 8.99 2.94 2.47
N ARG A 85 8.91 2.70 1.15
CA ARG A 85 10.08 2.66 0.26
C ARG A 85 10.82 4.00 0.22
N TYR A 86 10.09 5.11 0.07
CA TYR A 86 10.67 6.46 0.16
C TYR A 86 11.34 6.69 1.52
N SER A 87 10.70 6.28 2.63
CA SER A 87 11.26 6.44 3.97
C SER A 87 12.53 5.60 4.18
N MET A 88 12.59 4.37 3.66
CA MET A 88 13.77 3.51 3.70
C MET A 88 14.92 4.04 2.85
N GLN A 89 14.63 4.61 1.67
CA GLN A 89 15.66 5.22 0.82
C GLN A 89 16.27 6.48 1.44
N HIS A 90 15.47 7.25 2.18
CA HIS A 90 15.90 8.48 2.86
C HIS A 90 16.22 8.26 4.34
N ALA A 91 16.19 7.02 4.83
CA ALA A 91 16.64 6.69 6.17
C ALA A 91 18.14 6.95 6.23
N ALA A 92 18.54 7.95 7.01
CA ALA A 92 19.95 8.23 7.27
C ALA A 92 20.62 6.94 7.78
N PRO A 93 21.84 6.62 7.33
CA PRO A 93 22.60 5.52 7.91
C PRO A 93 22.63 5.72 9.42
N ILE A 94 22.15 4.73 10.18
CA ILE A 94 22.37 4.71 11.64
C ILE A 94 23.88 4.88 11.80
N PRO A 95 24.36 5.95 12.46
CA PRO A 95 25.80 6.11 12.67
C PRO A 95 26.27 4.89 13.45
N THR A 96 26.98 3.96 12.80
CA THR A 96 27.67 2.92 13.53
C THR A 96 28.74 3.64 14.35
N PRO A 97 28.67 3.62 15.68
CA PRO A 97 29.65 4.31 16.49
C PRO A 97 31.02 3.67 16.22
N PRO A 98 32.08 4.47 16.01
CA PRO A 98 33.40 3.92 15.75
C PRO A 98 33.84 3.06 16.95
N ILE A 99 34.14 1.78 16.69
CA ILE A 99 34.72 0.89 17.70
C ILE A 99 36.20 1.26 17.83
N ILE A 100 36.61 1.76 19.00
CA ILE A 100 38.00 2.13 19.28
C ILE A 100 38.71 0.91 19.87
N PHE A 101 39.84 0.51 19.30
CA PHE A 101 40.69 -0.56 19.87
C PHE A 101 41.86 0.04 20.64
N ALA A 102 41.92 -0.19 21.94
CA ALA A 102 43.00 0.27 22.81
C ALA A 102 43.31 -0.77 23.89
N GLY A 103 44.59 -1.04 24.16
CA GLY A 103 45.00 -1.93 25.25
C GLY A 103 44.49 -3.39 25.17
N GLY A 104 44.11 -3.88 23.97
CA GLY A 104 43.56 -5.23 23.80
C GLY A 104 42.04 -5.33 23.97
N TYR A 105 41.34 -4.20 24.18
CA TYR A 105 39.89 -4.15 24.38
C TYR A 105 39.22 -3.27 23.32
N TYR A 106 38.00 -3.65 22.93
CA TYR A 106 37.13 -2.89 22.05
C TYR A 106 36.22 -1.97 22.87
N TYR A 107 36.28 -0.67 22.62
CA TYR A 107 35.46 0.34 23.28
C TYR A 107 34.42 0.89 22.32
N ALA A 108 33.15 0.86 22.71
CA ALA A 108 32.06 1.54 22.03
C ALA A 108 31.77 2.87 22.75
N PRO A 109 31.79 4.02 22.04
CA PRO A 109 31.36 5.29 22.61
C PRO A 109 29.90 5.21 23.08
N ILE A 110 29.64 5.60 24.33
CA ILE A 110 28.28 5.74 24.84
C ILE A 110 27.72 7.05 24.26
N LEU A 111 27.06 7.00 23.11
CA LEU A 111 26.29 8.14 22.63
C LEU A 111 25.02 8.24 23.46
N SER A 112 24.78 9.42 24.05
CA SER A 112 23.46 9.74 24.59
C SER A 112 22.46 9.61 23.44
N ALA A 113 21.50 8.70 23.55
CA ALA A 113 20.44 8.55 22.58
C ALA A 113 19.81 9.93 22.32
N GLN A 114 19.90 10.42 21.08
CA GLN A 114 19.10 11.58 20.70
C GLN A 114 17.63 11.19 20.88
N PRO A 115 16.79 12.04 21.50
CA PRO A 115 15.37 11.77 21.57
C PRO A 115 14.85 11.67 20.14
N CYS A 116 14.29 10.51 19.82
CA CYS A 116 13.56 10.29 18.59
C CYS A 116 12.46 11.35 18.47
N THR A 117 12.58 12.27 17.52
CA THR A 117 11.48 13.14 17.13
C THR A 117 10.54 12.34 16.25
N CYS A 118 9.85 11.37 16.84
CA CYS A 118 8.67 10.77 16.24
C CYS A 118 7.56 11.82 16.32
N THR A 119 7.52 12.77 15.39
CA THR A 119 6.31 13.55 15.13
C THR A 119 5.32 12.62 14.43
N SER A 120 4.72 11.72 15.22
CA SER A 120 3.49 11.05 14.82
C SER A 120 2.42 12.15 14.79
N TYR A 121 1.98 12.54 13.59
CA TYR A 121 0.70 13.22 13.46
C TYR A 121 -0.40 12.17 13.72
N MET A 122 -0.55 11.77 14.98
CA MET A 122 -1.85 11.32 15.43
C MET A 122 -2.74 12.56 15.50
N THR A 123 -3.61 12.72 14.52
CA THR A 123 -4.87 13.41 14.70
C THR A 123 -5.99 12.38 14.64
N CYS A 124 -6.15 11.63 15.74
CA CYS A 124 -7.46 11.17 16.14
C CYS A 124 -8.09 12.32 16.95
N THR A 125 -8.97 13.08 16.32
CA THR A 125 -9.91 13.95 17.03
C THR A 125 -11.22 13.21 17.21
N SER A 126 -11.70 13.29 18.45
CA SER A 126 -12.86 12.67 19.09
C SER A 126 -14.17 12.63 18.30
#